data_AF-A0AAV0LTH2-F1
#
_entry.id   AF-A0AAV0LTH2-F1
#
_cell.length_a   1.000
_cell.length_b   1.000
_cell.length_c   1.000
_cell.angle_alpha   90.00
_cell.angle_beta   90.00
_cell.angle_gamma   90.00
#
_symmetry.space_group_name_H-M   'P 1'
#
loop_
_entity.id
_entity.type
_entity.pdbx_description
1 polymer ?
#
loop_
_entity_poly.entity_id
_entity_poly.type
_entity_poly.pdbx_seq_one_letter_code
_entity_poly.pdbx_strand_id
1 'polypeptide(L)'
;FLPDFIYRGNESDSVLLVNSTAYTNCIVSDPILQLNGGGGNATFQFDRPGLFYFISGKAGSCIAGQKLVVRVMAEKDQDYGPSPAPGVNNNSDLVWDWPPAVNSTVKMTIASYFITALAGVLVILYLLM
;
A
#
# COMPACT_ATOMS: atom_id res chain seq x y z
N PHE A 1 17.82 0.77 -17.54
CA PHE A 1 17.35 -0.57 -17.10
C PHE A 1 16.40 -0.33 -15.92
N LEU A 2 15.10 -0.59 -16.07
CA LEU A 2 14.14 -0.34 -15.00
C LEU A 2 14.29 -1.44 -13.92
N PRO A 3 14.33 -1.10 -12.62
CA PRO A 3 14.56 -2.08 -11.56
C PRO A 3 13.36 -3.04 -11.43
N ASP A 4 13.63 -4.34 -11.38
CA ASP A 4 12.60 -5.37 -11.25
C ASP A 4 11.92 -5.36 -9.87
N PHE A 5 10.59 -5.45 -9.83
CA PHE A 5 9.84 -5.69 -8.59
C PHE A 5 9.78 -7.19 -8.30
N ILE A 6 10.36 -7.62 -7.18
CA ILE A 6 10.39 -9.04 -6.79
C ILE A 6 9.48 -9.25 -5.59
N TYR A 7 8.46 -10.08 -5.76
CA TYR A 7 7.58 -10.55 -4.71
C TYR A 7 8.01 -11.95 -4.23
N ARG A 8 8.16 -12.10 -2.91
CA ARG A 8 8.42 -13.39 -2.26
C ARG A 8 7.23 -13.73 -1.38
N GLY A 9 6.44 -14.70 -1.82
CA GLY A 9 5.20 -15.10 -1.16
C GLY A 9 5.06 -16.60 -1.04
N ASN A 10 4.29 -17.03 -0.06
CA ASN A 10 3.86 -18.42 0.07
C ASN A 10 2.69 -18.69 -0.90
N GLU A 11 2.27 -19.94 -1.07
CA GLU A 11 1.17 -20.29 -1.99
C GLU A 11 -0.17 -19.62 -1.66
N SER A 12 -0.36 -19.21 -0.41
CA SER A 12 -1.58 -18.56 0.09
C SER A 12 -1.51 -17.03 0.12
N ASP A 13 -0.46 -16.44 -0.43
CA ASP A 13 -0.30 -14.99 -0.52
C ASP A 13 0.01 -14.55 -1.96
N SER A 14 -0.58 -13.43 -2.35
CA SER A 14 -0.42 -12.90 -3.71
C SER A 14 -0.44 -11.38 -3.69
N VAL A 15 0.32 -10.76 -4.60
CA VAL A 15 0.26 -9.33 -4.88
C VAL A 15 -0.42 -9.11 -6.22
N LEU A 16 -1.34 -8.17 -6.27
CA LEU A 16 -2.12 -7.84 -7.47
C LEU A 16 -1.68 -6.50 -8.01
N LEU A 17 -1.37 -6.43 -9.30
CA LEU A 17 -1.29 -5.17 -10.04
C LEU A 17 -2.71 -4.76 -10.45
N VAL A 18 -3.09 -3.53 -10.14
CA VAL A 18 -4.44 -3.01 -10.35
C VAL A 18 -4.42 -1.58 -10.89
N ASN A 19 -5.59 -1.07 -11.27
CA ASN A 19 -5.75 0.35 -11.60
C ASN A 19 -5.94 1.22 -10.33
N SER A 20 -5.87 2.54 -10.48
CA SER A 20 -5.99 3.49 -9.36
C SER A 20 -7.32 3.38 -8.59
N THR A 21 -8.42 3.08 -9.27
CA THR A 21 -9.75 2.92 -8.64
C THR A 21 -9.78 1.68 -7.75
N ALA A 22 -9.26 0.56 -8.25
CA ALA A 22 -9.16 -0.69 -7.51
C ALA A 22 -8.17 -0.60 -6.34
N TYR A 23 -7.06 0.14 -6.50
CA TYR A 23 -6.12 0.43 -5.41
C TYR A 23 -6.75 1.24 -4.27
N THR A 24 -7.55 2.25 -4.62
CA THR A 24 -8.21 3.13 -3.64
C THR A 24 -9.25 2.35 -2.83
N ASN A 25 -10.05 1.53 -3.53
CA ASN A 25 -11.18 0.80 -2.95
C ASN A 25 -10.85 -0.63 -2.51
N CYS A 26 -9.58 -1.07 -2.63
CA CYS A 26 -9.15 -2.45 -2.36
C CYS A 26 -9.98 -3.51 -3.10
N ILE A 27 -10.27 -3.25 -4.38
CA ILE A 27 -10.97 -4.20 -5.25
C ILE A 27 -9.97 -5.25 -5.71
N VAL A 28 -10.15 -6.49 -5.24
CA VAL A 28 -9.29 -7.64 -5.57
C VAL A 28 -9.82 -8.47 -6.74
N SER A 29 -11.04 -8.21 -7.19
CA SER A 29 -11.64 -8.87 -8.34
C SER A 29 -11.05 -8.34 -9.64
N ASP A 30 -10.75 -9.24 -10.57
CA ASP A 30 -10.25 -8.93 -11.92
C ASP A 30 -8.99 -8.03 -11.94
N PRO A 31 -7.87 -8.48 -11.34
CA PRO A 31 -6.63 -7.74 -11.37
C PRO A 31 -6.02 -7.73 -12.77
N ILE A 32 -5.21 -6.70 -13.07
CA ILE A 32 -4.45 -6.62 -14.32
C ILE A 32 -3.43 -7.76 -14.37
N LEU A 33 -2.79 -8.05 -13.24
CA LEU A 33 -1.87 -9.16 -13.07
C LEU A 33 -1.91 -9.66 -11.63
N GLN A 34 -1.84 -10.98 -11.44
CA GLN A 34 -1.65 -11.60 -10.13
C GLN A 34 -0.24 -12.20 -10.06
N LEU A 35 0.52 -11.78 -9.06
CA LEU A 35 1.82 -12.32 -8.71
C LEU A 35 1.64 -13.25 -7.51
N ASN A 36 1.66 -14.56 -7.74
CA ASN A 36 1.70 -15.58 -6.70
C ASN A 36 3.13 -16.11 -6.58
N GLY A 37 3.66 -16.17 -5.37
CA GLY A 37 5.02 -16.67 -5.18
C GLY A 37 5.13 -18.15 -5.50
N GLY A 38 4.05 -18.93 -5.37
CA GLY A 38 4.03 -20.36 -5.68
C GLY A 38 5.13 -21.17 -4.97
N GLY A 39 5.59 -20.72 -3.80
CA GLY A 39 6.75 -21.29 -3.09
C GLY A 39 8.12 -20.71 -3.48
N GLY A 40 8.16 -19.68 -4.32
CA GLY A 40 9.36 -18.99 -4.81
C GLY A 40 9.18 -17.49 -5.05
N ASN A 41 9.98 -16.92 -5.96
CA ASN A 41 9.97 -15.49 -6.29
C ASN A 41 9.15 -15.24 -7.56
N ALA A 42 8.22 -14.28 -7.50
CA ALA A 42 7.53 -13.73 -8.66
C ALA A 42 8.12 -12.36 -9.01
N THR A 43 8.49 -12.14 -10.26
CA THR A 43 9.11 -10.90 -10.72
C THR A 43 8.19 -10.14 -11.67
N PHE A 44 8.02 -8.84 -11.44
CA PHE A 44 7.36 -7.91 -12.35
C PHE A 44 8.39 -6.92 -12.90
N GLN A 45 8.46 -6.84 -14.23
CA GLN A 45 9.34 -5.91 -14.93
C GLN A 45 8.55 -4.66 -15.31
N PHE A 46 9.09 -3.50 -15.02
CA PHE A 46 8.51 -2.25 -15.50
C PHE A 46 8.98 -2.00 -16.93
N ASP A 47 8.03 -1.84 -17.84
CA ASP A 47 8.26 -1.61 -19.27
C ASP A 47 8.12 -0.14 -19.68
N ARG A 48 7.57 0.69 -18.79
CA ARG A 48 7.26 2.10 -19.06
C ARG A 48 7.33 2.99 -17.83
N PRO A 49 7.66 4.28 -18.01
CA PRO A 49 7.47 5.29 -16.97
C PRO A 49 6.00 5.40 -16.57
N GLY A 50 5.74 5.70 -15.30
CA GLY A 50 4.39 5.89 -14.79
C GLY A 50 4.16 5.34 -13.39
N LEU A 51 2.90 5.33 -12.97
CA LEU A 51 2.45 4.80 -11.70
C LEU A 51 1.94 3.37 -11.86
N PHE A 52 2.41 2.48 -11.00
CA PHE A 52 1.96 1.10 -10.88
C PHE A 52 1.41 0.88 -9.48
N TYR A 53 0.20 0.33 -9.39
CA TYR A 53 -0.52 0.17 -8.13
C TYR A 53 -0.58 -1.30 -7.75
N PHE A 54 0.03 -1.64 -6.63
CA PHE A 54 0.07 -3.00 -6.11
C PHE A 54 -0.77 -3.09 -4.83
N ILE A 55 -1.60 -4.12 -4.71
CA ILE A 55 -2.37 -4.43 -3.50
C ILE A 55 -2.17 -5.88 -3.08
N SER A 56 -2.35 -6.21 -1.81
CA SER A 56 -2.50 -7.61 -1.40
C SER A 56 -3.74 -8.24 -2.06
N GLY A 57 -3.63 -9.50 -2.48
CA GLY A 57 -4.78 -10.29 -2.95
C GLY A 57 -5.79 -10.61 -1.85
N LYS A 58 -5.46 -10.35 -0.59
CA LYS A 58 -6.39 -10.43 0.54
C LYS A 58 -6.99 -9.04 0.78
N ALA A 59 -8.27 -8.87 0.46
CA ALA A 59 -8.97 -7.60 0.60
C ALA A 59 -8.82 -6.98 2.01
N GLY A 60 -8.93 -7.80 3.06
CA GLY A 60 -8.73 -7.34 4.45
C GLY A 60 -7.35 -6.77 4.70
N SER A 61 -6.29 -7.37 4.14
CA SER A 61 -4.92 -6.86 4.26
C SER A 61 -4.72 -5.56 3.49
N CYS A 62 -5.30 -5.43 2.29
CA CYS A 62 -5.28 -4.16 1.55
C CYS A 62 -5.94 -3.04 2.36
N ILE A 63 -7.11 -3.32 2.95
CA ILE A 63 -7.84 -2.36 3.80
C ILE A 63 -7.00 -1.98 5.04
N ALA A 64 -6.24 -2.94 5.58
CA ALA A 64 -5.30 -2.71 6.67
C ALA A 64 -4.01 -1.97 6.25
N GLY A 65 -3.85 -1.60 4.98
CA GLY A 65 -2.74 -0.80 4.48
C GLY A 65 -1.66 -1.58 3.71
N GLN A 66 -1.84 -2.88 3.46
CA GLN A 66 -0.92 -3.67 2.64
C GLN A 66 -1.15 -3.38 1.14
N LYS A 67 -0.69 -2.20 0.70
CA LYS A 67 -0.73 -1.73 -0.68
C LYS A 67 0.41 -0.74 -0.95
N LEU A 68 0.91 -0.70 -2.18
CA LEU A 68 2.08 0.09 -2.59
C LEU A 68 1.84 0.77 -3.94
N VAL A 69 2.34 1.99 -4.10
CA VAL A 69 2.43 2.66 -5.40
C VAL A 69 3.90 2.77 -5.79
N VAL A 70 4.26 2.29 -6.97
CA VAL A 70 5.60 2.46 -7.54
C VAL A 70 5.53 3.49 -8.64
N ARG A 71 6.39 4.51 -8.55
CA ARG A 71 6.57 5.52 -9.59
C ARG A 71 7.86 5.26 -10.35
N VAL A 72 7.71 4.88 -11.61
CA VAL A 72 8.83 4.68 -12.54
C VAL A 72 9.07 5.99 -13.28
N MET A 73 10.28 6.53 -13.15
CA MET A 73 10.69 7.73 -13.87
C MET A 73 11.25 7.35 -15.24
N ALA A 74 11.06 8.20 -16.24
CA ALA A 74 11.82 8.09 -17.48
C ALA A 74 13.30 8.40 -17.18
N GLU A 75 14.20 7.66 -17.81
CA GLU A 75 15.60 8.05 -17.86
C GLU A 75 15.66 9.40 -18.58
N LYS A 76 16.01 10.46 -17.85
CA LYS A 76 16.44 11.70 -18.48
C LYS A 76 17.86 11.42 -18.95
N ASP A 77 18.07 11.36 -20.26
CA ASP A 77 19.41 11.53 -20.80
C ASP A 77 19.95 12.82 -20.20
N GLN A 78 20.97 12.71 -19.36
CA GLN A 78 21.67 13.88 -18.85
C GLN A 78 22.55 14.40 -19.98
N ASP A 79 21.94 15.14 -20.90
CA ASP A 79 22.69 16.12 -21.67
C ASP A 79 23.24 17.13 -20.67
N TYR A 80 24.53 17.05 -20.39
CA TYR A 80 25.30 18.08 -19.69
C TYR A 80 25.37 19.34 -20.57
N GLY A 81 24.24 20.01 -20.76
CA GLY A 81 24.17 21.39 -21.24
C GLY A 81 24.28 22.35 -20.06
N PRO A 82 24.91 23.54 -20.21
CA PRO A 82 25.02 24.50 -19.12
C PRO A 82 23.61 24.90 -18.64
N SER A 83 23.37 24.68 -17.34
CA SER A 83 22.10 25.00 -16.68
C SER A 83 21.80 26.51 -16.82
N PRO A 84 20.68 26.92 -17.45
CA PRO A 84 20.24 28.30 -17.37
C PRO A 84 19.76 28.58 -15.94
N ALA A 85 20.12 29.76 -15.44
CA ALA A 85 19.78 30.23 -14.10
C ALA A 85 18.26 30.17 -13.82
N PRO A 86 17.82 30.04 -12.56
CA PRO A 86 16.40 29.96 -12.23
C PRO A 86 15.72 31.30 -12.54
N GLY A 87 14.94 31.34 -13.61
CA GLY A 87 13.99 32.42 -13.85
C GLY A 87 12.79 32.26 -12.92
N VAL A 88 12.50 33.28 -12.12
CA VAL A 88 11.25 33.37 -11.36
C VAL A 88 10.10 33.59 -12.34
N ASN A 89 9.22 32.61 -12.46
CA ASN A 89 7.92 32.78 -13.11
C ASN A 89 6.80 32.27 -12.19
N ASN A 90 6.08 33.24 -11.63
CA ASN A 90 4.81 33.05 -10.94
C ASN A 90 3.80 32.40 -11.91
N ASN A 91 3.38 31.17 -11.62
CA ASN A 91 1.99 30.69 -11.75
C ASN A 91 1.88 29.19 -11.39
N SER A 92 1.28 28.95 -10.22
CA SER A 92 0.14 28.03 -9.98
C SER A 92 0.14 26.52 -10.27
N ASP A 93 1.21 25.76 -10.51
CA ASP A 93 1.01 24.33 -10.89
C ASP A 93 1.94 23.25 -10.27
N LEU A 94 2.51 23.44 -9.07
CA LEU A 94 3.26 22.37 -8.38
C LEU A 94 2.67 22.04 -7.00
N VAL A 95 1.41 21.60 -6.98
CA VAL A 95 0.87 20.84 -5.84
C VAL A 95 1.23 19.37 -6.06
N TRP A 96 2.35 18.92 -5.48
CA TRP A 96 2.56 17.49 -5.24
C TRP A 96 1.57 17.06 -4.16
N ASP A 97 0.35 16.71 -4.55
CA ASP A 97 -0.61 16.01 -3.69
C ASP A 97 -0.07 14.60 -3.40
N TRP A 98 0.82 14.55 -2.42
CA TRP A 98 1.19 13.33 -1.72
C TRP A 98 -0.11 12.66 -1.21
N PRO A 99 -0.30 11.34 -1.40
CA PRO A 99 -1.46 10.66 -0.84
C PRO A 99 -1.49 10.87 0.68
N PRO A 100 -2.66 11.17 1.29
CA PRO A 100 -2.72 11.50 2.70
C PRO A 100 -2.10 10.37 3.52
N ALA A 101 -1.20 10.73 4.44
CA ALA A 101 -0.64 9.80 5.40
C ALA A 101 -1.80 9.09 6.10
N VAL A 102 -1.87 7.76 5.93
CA VAL A 102 -2.82 6.95 6.69
C VAL A 102 -2.37 6.94 8.14
N ASN A 103 -2.96 7.80 8.96
CA ASN A 103 -2.78 7.74 10.40
C ASN A 103 -3.24 6.36 10.88
N SER A 104 -2.33 5.61 11.49
CA SER A 104 -2.67 4.41 12.27
C SER A 104 -3.38 4.84 13.55
N THR A 105 -4.64 5.24 13.44
CA THR A 105 -5.53 5.25 14.60
C THR A 105 -5.77 3.79 14.92
N VAL A 106 -5.08 3.28 15.94
CA VAL A 106 -5.38 1.99 16.56
C VAL A 106 -6.85 2.04 16.96
N LYS A 107 -7.73 1.46 16.12
CA LYS A 107 -9.10 1.17 16.50
C LYS A 107 -9.03 0.01 17.50
N MET A 108 -8.67 0.34 18.74
CA MET A 108 -8.91 -0.53 19.88
C MET A 108 -10.42 -0.73 19.95
N THR A 109 -10.87 -1.89 19.49
CA THR A 109 -12.28 -2.27 19.46
C THR A 109 -12.82 -2.26 20.88
N ILE A 110 -13.80 -1.38 21.13
CA ILE A 110 -14.46 -1.16 22.43
C ILE A 110 -15.04 -2.47 23.01
N ALA A 111 -15.27 -3.48 22.17
CA ALA A 111 -15.69 -4.82 22.58
C ALA A 111 -14.73 -5.49 23.59
N SER A 112 -13.42 -5.17 23.58
CA SER A 112 -12.47 -5.76 24.53
C SER A 112 -12.75 -5.34 25.99
N TYR A 113 -13.26 -4.12 26.22
CA TYR A 113 -13.51 -3.63 27.59
C TYR A 113 -14.68 -4.36 28.26
N PHE A 114 -15.71 -4.70 27.49
CA PHE A 114 -16.89 -5.40 28.00
C PHE A 114 -16.56 -6.82 28.46
N ILE A 115 -15.71 -7.53 27.72
CA ILE A 115 -15.32 -8.90 28.08
C ILE A 115 -14.46 -8.89 29.35
N THR A 116 -13.51 -7.95 29.47
CA THR A 116 -12.69 -7.82 30.69
C THR A 116 -13.50 -7.37 31.91
N ALA A 117 -14.49 -6.48 31.72
CA ALA A 117 -15.34 -6.01 32.80
C ALA A 117 -16.27 -7.11 33.32
N LEU A 118 -16.90 -7.88 32.43
CA LEU A 118 -17.79 -8.98 32.82
C LEU A 118 -17.04 -10.09 33.56
N ALA A 119 -15.86 -10.48 33.07
CA ALA A 119 -15.01 -11.46 33.75
C ALA A 119 -14.54 -10.94 35.12
N GLY A 120 -14.14 -9.67 35.22
CA GLY A 120 -13.74 -9.06 36.49
C GLY A 120 -14.87 -9.02 37.53
N VAL A 121 -16.07 -8.63 37.12
CA VAL A 121 -17.26 -8.59 38.02
C VAL A 121 -17.61 -9.99 38.53
N LEU A 122 -17.52 -11.01 37.67
CA LEU A 122 -17.75 -12.41 38.04
C LEU A 122 -16.73 -12.92 39.08
N VAL A 123 -15.44 -12.59 38.92
CA VAL A 123 -14.39 -12.97 39.87
C VAL A 123 -14.58 -12.27 41.22
N ILE A 124 -14.92 -10.98 41.22
CA ILE A 124 -15.16 -10.23 42.45
C ILE A 124 -16.36 -10.78 43.22
N LEU A 125 -17.46 -11.12 42.53
CA LEU A 125 -18.64 -11.74 43.15
C LEU A 125 -18.30 -13.11 43.77
N TYR A 126 -17.46 -13.91 43.11
CA TYR A 126 -17.03 -15.20 43.62
C TYR A 126 -16.16 -15.10 44.88
N LEU A 127 -15.38 -14.03 45.03
CA LEU A 127 -14.54 -13.79 46.20
C LEU A 127 -15.30 -13.22 47.41
N LEU A 128 -16.51 -12.69 47.19
CA LEU A 128 -17.35 -12.06 48.22
C LEU A 128 -18.48 -12.98 48.73
N MET A 129 -18.61 -14.18 48.16
CA MET A 129 -19.47 -15.27 48.62
C MET A 129 -18.67 -16.29 49.41
#